data_AF-A0AAE2ZJ86-F1
#
_entry.id   AF-A0AAE2ZJ86-F1
#
_cell.length_a   1.000
_cell.length_b   1.000
_cell.length_c   1.000
_cell.angle_alpha   90.00
_cell.angle_beta   90.00
_cell.angle_gamma   90.00
#
_symmetry.space_group_name_H-M   'P 1'
#
loop_
_entity.id
_entity.type
_entity.pdbx_description
1 polymer ?
#
loop_
_entity_poly.entity_id
_entity_poly.type
_entity_poly.pdbx_seq_one_letter_code
_entity_poly.pdbx_strand_id
1 'polypeptide(L)'
;MRQNVKPTQEPVPSSNIKDLFFNSGLLDIWATSLEHKYIDRFGNCHLTAAGMEWLFKELVEKFKVDMNTAIVAAGYITIDSFQKGADLPNNELTQRNHILRDETTGEYFRWDGDLPKQVLAGSTPQSTGGIGKGAWVNVGDASLRGDIKSSDGASIIGIKKPFTNSIKRTVLDCLSEEVSPFDFIGGTFTEKMQAAV
;
A
#
# COMPACT_ATOMS: atom_id res chain seq x y z
N MET A 1 -4.93 -38.42 37.63
CA MET A 1 -3.75 -37.73 38.21
C MET A 1 -2.94 -37.14 37.06
N ARG A 2 -2.91 -35.82 36.89
CA ARG A 2 -1.91 -35.19 36.00
C ARG A 2 -0.56 -35.38 36.70
N GLN A 3 0.33 -36.21 36.16
CA GLN A 3 1.70 -36.27 36.66
C GLN A 3 2.35 -34.91 36.39
N ASN A 4 2.72 -34.20 37.45
CA ASN A 4 3.52 -32.97 37.35
C ASN A 4 4.94 -33.36 36.90
N VAL A 5 5.13 -33.58 35.60
CA VAL A 5 6.45 -33.83 35.02
C VAL A 5 7.24 -32.54 35.11
N LYS A 6 8.29 -32.54 35.95
CA LYS A 6 9.23 -31.42 36.04
C LYS A 6 10.15 -31.45 34.82
N PRO A 7 10.13 -30.44 33.94
CA PRO A 7 11.04 -30.37 32.79
C PRO A 7 12.49 -30.22 33.27
N THR A 8 13.43 -30.59 32.41
CA THR A 8 14.85 -30.36 32.62
C THR A 8 15.25 -28.94 32.20
N GLN A 9 16.51 -28.57 32.41
CA GLN A 9 17.09 -27.31 31.94
C GLN A 9 18.03 -27.56 30.74
N GLU A 10 17.85 -28.67 30.01
CA GLU A 10 18.57 -28.90 28.77
C GLU A 10 18.23 -27.84 27.72
N PRO A 11 19.19 -27.40 26.89
CA PRO A 11 18.99 -26.34 25.88
C PRO A 11 17.91 -26.69 24.85
N VAL A 12 17.46 -25.69 24.08
CA VAL A 12 16.52 -25.88 22.97
C VAL A 12 17.30 -26.05 21.67
N PRO A 13 17.08 -27.13 20.88
CA PRO A 13 16.12 -28.22 21.10
C PRO A 13 16.65 -29.28 22.11
N SER A 14 15.73 -29.97 22.81
CA SER A 14 16.02 -31.07 23.73
C SER A 14 15.31 -32.34 23.27
N SER A 15 16.02 -33.47 23.28
CA SER A 15 15.46 -34.80 23.02
C SER A 15 15.03 -35.52 24.31
N ASN A 16 15.15 -34.88 25.47
CA ASN A 16 14.76 -35.47 26.74
C ASN A 16 13.24 -35.68 26.81
N ILE A 17 12.82 -36.89 27.17
CA ILE A 17 11.38 -37.25 27.20
C ILE A 17 10.55 -36.36 28.14
N LYS A 18 11.13 -35.86 29.23
CA LYS A 18 10.44 -34.94 30.15
C LYS A 18 10.17 -33.58 29.51
N ASP A 19 11.12 -33.09 28.71
CA ASP A 19 10.98 -31.82 28.00
C ASP A 19 10.01 -31.95 26.84
N LEU A 20 10.06 -33.06 26.09
CA LEU A 20 9.09 -33.35 25.04
C LEU A 20 7.66 -33.42 25.60
N PHE A 21 7.46 -34.11 26.72
CA PHE A 21 6.16 -34.19 27.38
C PHE A 21 5.69 -32.81 27.87
N PHE A 22 6.53 -32.04 28.54
CA PHE A 22 6.21 -30.68 28.97
C PHE A 22 5.85 -29.76 27.80
N ASN A 23 6.64 -29.77 26.72
CA ASN A 23 6.39 -28.95 25.53
C ASN A 23 5.07 -29.33 24.85
N SER A 24 4.65 -30.60 24.89
CA SER A 24 3.35 -31.01 24.35
C SER A 24 2.17 -30.38 25.09
N GLY A 25 2.26 -30.19 26.42
CA GLY A 25 1.28 -29.43 27.20
C GLY A 25 1.30 -27.94 26.89
N LEU A 26 2.47 -27.37 26.58
CA LEU A 26 2.56 -25.99 26.12
C LEU A 26 1.93 -25.78 24.74
N LEU A 27 1.98 -26.77 23.84
CA LEU A 27 1.27 -26.70 22.56
C LEU A 27 -0.26 -26.68 22.74
N ASP A 28 -0.78 -27.43 23.71
CA ASP A 28 -2.21 -27.39 24.06
C ASP A 28 -2.62 -25.99 24.57
N ILE A 29 -1.82 -25.40 25.46
CA ILE A 29 -2.01 -24.02 25.93
C ILE A 29 -1.92 -23.03 24.77
N TRP A 30 -0.89 -23.14 23.93
CA TRP A 30 -0.69 -22.26 22.78
C TRP A 30 -1.89 -22.29 21.82
N ALA A 31 -2.45 -23.47 21.57
CA ALA A 31 -3.55 -23.65 20.62
C ALA A 31 -4.93 -23.27 21.19
N THR A 32 -5.17 -23.54 22.48
CA THR A 32 -6.54 -23.47 23.05
C THR A 32 -6.75 -22.33 24.04
N SER A 33 -5.68 -21.78 24.64
CA SER A 33 -5.81 -20.72 25.64
C SER A 33 -6.24 -19.40 25.00
N LEU A 34 -7.14 -18.69 25.69
CA LEU A 34 -7.53 -17.32 25.36
C LEU A 34 -6.57 -16.27 25.95
N GLU A 35 -5.72 -16.68 26.90
CA GLU A 35 -4.66 -15.81 27.41
C GLU A 35 -3.66 -15.50 26.30
N HIS A 36 -3.15 -14.28 26.22
CA HIS A 36 -2.25 -13.90 25.12
C HIS A 36 -0.85 -14.49 25.22
N LYS A 37 -0.46 -14.97 26.41
CA LYS A 37 0.92 -15.34 26.71
C LYS A 37 0.99 -16.63 27.53
N TYR A 38 2.08 -17.36 27.37
CA TYR A 38 2.46 -18.48 28.22
C TYR A 38 3.95 -18.42 28.55
N ILE A 39 4.35 -19.18 29.57
CA ILE A 39 5.73 -19.23 30.06
C ILE A 39 6.34 -20.61 29.75
N ASP A 40 7.55 -20.64 29.21
CA ASP A 40 8.27 -21.88 28.92
C ASP A 40 9.01 -22.47 30.13
N ARG A 41 9.75 -23.57 29.93
CA ARG A 41 10.49 -24.26 31.01
C ARG A 41 11.66 -23.45 31.60
N PHE A 42 12.07 -22.37 30.94
CA PHE A 42 13.13 -21.47 31.38
C PHE A 42 12.58 -20.17 31.97
N GLY A 43 11.26 -19.99 31.99
CA GLY A 43 10.63 -18.75 32.45
C GLY A 43 10.46 -17.69 31.36
N ASN A 44 10.77 -17.99 30.09
CA ASN A 44 10.58 -17.02 29.01
C ASN A 44 9.12 -16.94 28.60
N CYS A 45 8.72 -15.74 28.21
CA CYS A 45 7.35 -15.44 27.81
C CYS A 45 7.17 -15.55 26.28
N HIS A 46 6.13 -16.26 25.86
CA HIS A 46 5.78 -16.51 24.46
C HIS A 46 4.32 -16.15 24.22
N LEU A 47 3.95 -15.89 22.96
CA LEU A 47 2.56 -15.63 22.58
C LEU A 47 1.81 -16.94 22.29
N THR A 48 0.56 -17.03 22.76
CA THR A 48 -0.38 -18.07 22.31
C THR A 48 -0.91 -17.73 20.90
N ALA A 49 -1.66 -18.65 20.29
CA ALA A 49 -2.39 -18.38 19.05
C ALA A 49 -3.34 -17.17 19.20
N ALA A 50 -4.09 -17.11 20.30
CA ALA A 50 -4.96 -15.97 20.61
C ALA A 50 -4.17 -14.67 20.78
N GLY A 51 -3.01 -14.71 21.43
CA GLY A 51 -2.13 -13.54 21.60
C GLY A 51 -1.55 -13.02 20.29
N MET A 52 -1.18 -13.92 19.37
CA MET A 52 -0.72 -13.53 18.04
C MET A 52 -1.85 -12.91 17.21
N GLU A 53 -3.05 -13.49 17.27
CA GLU A 53 -4.22 -12.92 16.60
C GLU A 53 -4.56 -11.52 17.15
N TRP A 54 -4.52 -11.35 18.47
CA TRP A 54 -4.71 -10.07 19.12
C TRP A 54 -3.67 -9.04 18.66
N LEU A 55 -2.39 -9.39 18.68
CA LEU A 55 -1.30 -8.50 18.25
C LEU A 55 -1.45 -8.11 16.78
N PHE A 56 -1.84 -9.06 15.92
CA PHE A 56 -2.10 -8.79 14.52
C PHE A 56 -3.26 -7.80 14.33
N LYS A 57 -4.37 -8.00 15.05
CA LYS A 57 -5.51 -7.06 15.03
C LYS A 57 -5.11 -5.68 15.51
N GLU A 58 -4.38 -5.58 16.62
CA GLU A 58 -3.88 -4.31 17.15
C GLU A 58 -2.97 -3.59 16.14
N LEU A 59 -2.06 -4.33 15.50
CA LEU A 59 -1.18 -3.80 14.47
C LEU A 59 -1.96 -3.26 13.27
N VAL A 60 -2.95 -4.02 12.78
CA VAL A 60 -3.82 -3.60 11.68
C VAL A 60 -4.62 -2.35 12.03
N GLU A 61 -5.20 -2.27 13.24
CA GLU A 61 -5.92 -1.08 13.68
C GLU A 61 -4.99 0.13 13.80
N LYS A 62 -3.78 -0.06 14.33
CA LYS A 62 -2.78 1.00 14.39
C LYS A 62 -2.41 1.53 13.00
N PHE A 63 -2.17 0.64 12.04
CA PHE A 63 -1.89 1.05 10.65
C PHE A 63 -3.04 1.87 10.05
N LYS A 64 -4.30 1.53 10.31
CA LYS A 64 -5.46 2.32 9.85
C LYS A 64 -5.45 3.73 10.45
N VAL A 65 -5.18 3.85 11.75
CA VAL A 65 -5.13 5.14 12.46
C VAL A 65 -3.99 6.02 11.93
N ASP A 66 -2.80 5.44 11.76
CA ASP A 66 -1.62 6.16 11.27
C ASP A 66 -1.84 6.68 9.84
N MET A 67 -2.45 5.86 8.97
CA MET A 67 -2.82 6.26 7.61
C MET A 67 -3.84 7.40 7.60
N ASN A 68 -4.91 7.31 8.40
CA ASN A 68 -5.90 8.39 8.51
C ASN A 68 -5.28 9.69 9.01
N THR A 69 -4.33 9.60 9.94
CA THR A 69 -3.58 10.75 10.44
C THR A 69 -2.73 11.38 9.33
N ALA A 70 -2.06 10.57 8.52
CA ALA A 70 -1.27 11.05 7.38
C ALA A 70 -2.12 11.75 6.32
N ILE A 71 -3.32 11.21 6.02
CA ILE A 71 -4.29 11.82 5.09
C ILE A 71 -4.71 13.21 5.58
N VAL A 72 -5.08 13.34 6.85
CA VAL A 72 -5.48 14.61 7.46
C VAL A 72 -4.32 15.59 7.50
N ALA A 73 -3.12 15.13 7.88
CA ALA A 73 -1.91 15.96 7.89
C ALA A 73 -1.53 16.47 6.49
N ALA A 74 -1.82 15.71 5.43
CA ALA A 74 -1.66 16.13 4.04
C ALA A 74 -2.74 17.12 3.57
N GLY A 75 -3.72 17.46 4.42
CA GLY A 75 -4.77 18.45 4.13
C GLY A 75 -5.99 17.89 3.40
N TYR A 76 -6.10 16.57 3.27
CA TYR A 76 -7.26 15.91 2.67
C TYR A 76 -8.37 15.67 3.68
N ILE A 77 -9.61 15.69 3.19
CA ILE A 77 -10.82 15.40 3.97
C ILE A 77 -11.47 14.17 3.36
N THR A 78 -11.44 13.05 4.08
CA THR A 78 -12.16 11.84 3.68
C THR A 78 -13.65 12.07 3.88
N ILE A 79 -14.41 12.02 2.79
CA ILE A 79 -15.86 12.21 2.84
C ILE A 79 -16.55 10.93 3.27
N ASP A 80 -16.37 9.84 2.52
CA ASP A 80 -16.70 8.46 2.93
C ASP A 80 -16.09 7.50 1.88
N SER A 81 -16.90 6.66 1.24
CA SER A 81 -16.51 5.66 0.26
C SER A 81 -17.34 5.68 -1.00
N PHE A 82 -16.81 5.12 -2.09
CA PHE A 82 -17.58 4.93 -3.33
C PHE A 82 -18.79 4.02 -3.13
N GLN A 83 -18.68 3.03 -2.23
CA GLN A 83 -19.75 2.08 -1.93
C GLN A 83 -20.92 2.75 -1.21
N LYS A 84 -20.66 3.74 -0.36
CA LYS A 84 -21.71 4.51 0.33
C LYS A 84 -22.12 5.79 -0.40
N GLY A 85 -21.30 6.24 -1.35
CA GLY A 85 -21.46 7.54 -2.00
C GLY A 85 -20.77 8.64 -1.20
N ALA A 86 -20.68 9.83 -1.78
CA ALA A 86 -20.16 10.98 -1.04
C ALA A 86 -21.19 11.39 0.03
N ASP A 87 -20.83 11.32 1.32
CA ASP A 87 -21.65 11.77 2.44
C ASP A 87 -21.69 13.31 2.55
N LEU A 88 -22.18 13.94 1.48
CA LEU A 88 -22.37 15.38 1.33
C LEU A 88 -23.75 15.63 0.71
N PRO A 89 -24.27 16.87 0.78
CA PRO A 89 -25.49 17.23 0.07
C PRO A 89 -25.42 16.82 -1.40
N ASN A 90 -26.47 16.14 -1.88
CA ASN A 90 -26.59 15.61 -3.25
C ASN A 90 -25.53 14.56 -3.65
N ASN A 91 -24.74 14.05 -2.70
CA ASN A 91 -23.57 13.22 -2.95
C ASN A 91 -22.53 13.89 -3.87
N GLU A 92 -22.33 15.19 -3.72
CA GLU A 92 -21.43 15.97 -4.56
C GLU A 92 -20.15 16.37 -3.83
N LEU A 93 -19.01 16.02 -4.40
CA LEU A 93 -17.75 16.64 -4.04
C LEU A 93 -17.74 18.08 -4.55
N THR A 94 -17.49 19.02 -3.65
CA THR A 94 -17.43 20.46 -3.97
C THR A 94 -16.04 21.06 -3.77
N GLN A 95 -15.12 20.34 -3.10
CA GLN A 95 -13.76 20.80 -2.84
C GLN A 95 -12.72 19.83 -3.40
N ARG A 96 -11.56 20.37 -3.81
CA ARG A 96 -10.45 19.62 -4.41
C ARG A 96 -9.70 18.70 -3.45
N ASN A 97 -9.79 18.97 -2.16
CA ASN A 97 -9.18 18.15 -1.11
C ASN A 97 -10.14 17.11 -0.53
N HIS A 98 -11.37 17.01 -1.04
CA HIS A 98 -12.24 15.89 -0.72
C HIS A 98 -11.74 14.61 -1.39
N ILE A 99 -11.72 13.53 -0.62
CA ILE A 99 -11.34 12.20 -1.11
C ILE A 99 -12.41 11.18 -0.74
N LEU A 100 -12.54 10.14 -1.56
CA LEU A 100 -13.31 8.94 -1.21
C LEU A 100 -12.41 7.72 -1.17
N ARG A 101 -12.75 6.79 -0.29
CA ARG A 101 -12.11 5.48 -0.23
C ARG A 101 -12.86 4.48 -1.12
N ASP A 102 -12.15 3.62 -1.82
CA ASP A 102 -12.74 2.37 -2.32
C ASP A 102 -12.62 1.31 -1.21
N GLU A 103 -13.74 0.87 -0.65
CA GLU A 103 -13.75 -0.13 0.42
C GLU A 103 -13.22 -1.50 -0.03
N THR A 104 -13.26 -1.79 -1.34
CA THR A 104 -12.82 -3.07 -1.88
C THR A 104 -11.30 -3.19 -1.88
N THR A 105 -10.62 -2.10 -2.26
CA THR A 105 -9.15 -2.06 -2.37
C THR A 105 -8.50 -1.41 -1.15
N GLY A 106 -9.24 -0.61 -0.39
CA GLY A 106 -8.71 0.22 0.70
C GLY A 106 -8.04 1.51 0.22
N GLU A 107 -8.01 1.77 -1.09
CA GLU A 107 -7.34 2.92 -1.68
C GLU A 107 -8.17 4.20 -1.59
N TYR A 108 -7.50 5.35 -1.54
CA TYR A 108 -8.12 6.66 -1.47
C TYR A 108 -7.95 7.40 -2.80
N PHE A 109 -9.00 8.08 -3.25
CA PHE A 109 -9.02 8.80 -4.52
C PHE A 109 -9.50 10.23 -4.36
N ARG A 110 -8.84 11.16 -5.06
CA ARG A 110 -9.27 12.55 -5.24
C ARG A 110 -9.80 12.75 -6.66
N TRP A 111 -10.78 13.62 -6.84
CA TRP A 111 -11.25 14.01 -8.18
C TRP A 111 -10.39 15.15 -8.73
N ASP A 112 -9.82 14.95 -9.93
CA ASP A 112 -8.96 15.91 -10.62
C ASP A 112 -9.68 16.64 -11.78
N GLY A 113 -10.92 16.26 -12.07
CA GLY A 113 -11.76 16.90 -13.10
C GLY A 113 -12.54 18.11 -12.57
N ASP A 114 -13.57 18.49 -13.31
CA ASP A 114 -14.44 19.63 -12.97
C ASP A 114 -15.34 19.32 -11.76
N LEU A 115 -15.57 20.34 -10.93
CA LEU A 115 -16.44 20.28 -9.75
C LEU A 115 -17.70 21.13 -9.97
N PRO A 116 -18.85 20.78 -9.35
CA PRO A 116 -19.05 19.69 -8.40
C PRO A 116 -19.08 18.31 -9.07
N LYS A 117 -18.63 17.27 -8.34
CA LYS A 117 -18.62 15.89 -8.82
C LYS A 117 -19.57 15.02 -8.01
N GLN A 118 -20.65 14.57 -8.65
CA GLN A 118 -21.58 13.63 -8.03
C GLN A 118 -21.02 12.19 -7.99
N VAL A 119 -21.13 11.55 -6.82
CA VAL A 119 -20.71 10.17 -6.56
C VAL A 119 -21.78 9.43 -5.77
N LEU A 120 -22.60 8.65 -6.48
CA LEU A 120 -23.68 7.86 -5.87
C LEU A 120 -23.17 6.63 -5.13
N ALA A 121 -23.96 6.11 -4.20
CA ALA A 121 -23.70 4.83 -3.55
C ALA A 121 -23.58 3.67 -4.56
N GLY A 122 -22.78 2.66 -4.22
CA GLY A 122 -22.49 1.52 -5.08
C GLY A 122 -21.59 1.82 -6.28
N SER A 123 -20.91 2.96 -6.27
CA SER A 123 -20.01 3.38 -7.35
C SER A 123 -18.61 2.77 -7.23
N THR A 124 -17.79 2.99 -8.25
CA THR A 124 -16.34 2.76 -8.26
C THR A 124 -15.66 3.94 -8.97
N PRO A 125 -14.34 4.14 -8.80
CA PRO A 125 -13.61 5.14 -9.59
C PRO A 125 -13.82 4.94 -11.11
N GLN A 126 -13.74 3.69 -11.57
CA GLN A 126 -13.95 3.31 -12.96
C GLN A 126 -15.35 3.66 -13.46
N SER A 127 -16.40 3.32 -12.70
CA SER A 127 -17.78 3.56 -13.13
C SER A 127 -18.20 5.03 -13.06
N THR A 128 -17.44 5.88 -12.37
CA THR A 128 -17.79 7.30 -12.15
C THR A 128 -16.80 8.28 -12.78
N GLY A 129 -15.98 7.86 -13.74
CA GLY A 129 -15.13 8.78 -14.50
C GLY A 129 -13.79 8.21 -14.94
N GLY A 130 -13.41 7.02 -14.46
CA GLY A 130 -12.11 6.43 -14.74
C GLY A 130 -11.01 6.96 -13.84
N ILE A 131 -9.83 6.36 -13.95
CA ILE A 131 -8.63 6.75 -13.20
C ILE A 131 -7.65 7.40 -14.16
N GLY A 132 -7.12 8.58 -13.79
CA GLY A 132 -6.15 9.32 -14.59
C GLY A 132 -6.25 10.84 -14.40
N LYS A 133 -5.44 11.56 -15.18
CA LYS A 133 -5.45 13.03 -15.20
C LYS A 133 -6.81 13.57 -15.63
N GLY A 134 -7.35 14.54 -14.90
CA GLY A 134 -8.71 15.06 -15.11
C GLY A 134 -9.84 14.11 -14.68
N ALA A 135 -9.52 12.98 -14.03
CA ALA A 135 -10.48 12.01 -13.51
C ALA A 135 -10.13 11.64 -12.05
N TRP A 136 -10.38 10.41 -11.61
CA TRP A 136 -9.97 9.97 -10.26
C TRP A 136 -8.46 9.73 -10.19
N VAL A 137 -7.82 10.23 -9.13
CA VAL A 137 -6.38 10.08 -8.88
C VAL A 137 -6.17 9.47 -7.50
N ASN A 138 -5.38 8.39 -7.44
CA ASN A 138 -5.06 7.69 -6.19
C ASN A 138 -4.14 8.57 -5.30
N VAL A 139 -4.45 8.63 -4.00
CA VAL A 139 -3.79 9.47 -2.99
C VAL A 139 -2.68 8.72 -2.24
N GLY A 140 -2.72 7.38 -2.23
CA GLY A 140 -1.93 6.53 -1.35
C GLY A 140 -0.63 5.93 -1.93
N ASP A 141 -0.63 5.36 -3.15
CA ASP A 141 0.57 4.62 -3.63
C ASP A 141 0.67 4.41 -5.17
N ALA A 142 -0.45 4.29 -5.90
CA ALA A 142 -0.40 3.70 -7.25
C ALA A 142 -0.23 4.67 -8.43
N SER A 143 -0.36 6.00 -8.25
CA SER A 143 -0.18 6.93 -9.36
C SER A 143 1.28 7.01 -9.78
N LEU A 144 2.24 7.19 -8.87
CA LEU A 144 3.63 7.41 -9.28
C LEU A 144 4.25 6.24 -10.06
N ARG A 145 3.99 4.97 -9.69
CA ARG A 145 4.51 3.81 -10.46
C ARG A 145 3.83 3.67 -11.82
N GLY A 146 2.52 3.90 -11.88
CA GLY A 146 1.76 3.93 -13.13
C GLY A 146 2.21 5.09 -14.03
N ASP A 147 2.38 6.26 -13.45
CA ASP A 147 2.81 7.50 -14.10
C ASP A 147 4.25 7.35 -14.63
N ILE A 148 5.18 6.78 -13.84
CA ILE A 148 6.55 6.45 -14.31
C ILE A 148 6.53 5.43 -15.44
N LYS A 149 5.59 4.46 -15.43
CA LYS A 149 5.45 3.44 -16.49
C LYS A 149 4.72 3.97 -17.74
N SER A 150 3.97 5.05 -17.61
CA SER A 150 3.21 5.65 -18.73
C SER A 150 4.14 6.23 -19.80
N SER A 151 3.59 6.54 -20.97
CA SER A 151 4.32 7.26 -22.03
C SER A 151 4.90 8.60 -21.57
N ASP A 152 4.28 9.21 -20.57
CA ASP A 152 4.66 10.52 -20.03
C ASP A 152 5.58 10.39 -18.80
N GLY A 153 5.98 9.17 -18.43
CA GLY A 153 6.76 8.93 -17.21
C GLY A 153 8.11 9.64 -17.17
N ALA A 154 8.75 9.83 -18.33
CA ALA A 154 10.00 10.58 -18.41
C ALA A 154 9.82 12.10 -18.14
N SER A 155 8.61 12.65 -18.31
CA SER A 155 8.34 14.08 -18.13
C SER A 155 8.20 14.47 -16.66
N ILE A 156 7.97 13.51 -15.77
CA ILE A 156 7.79 13.74 -14.33
C ILE A 156 9.08 13.50 -13.52
N ILE A 157 10.13 12.98 -14.16
CA ILE A 157 11.43 12.74 -13.52
C ILE A 157 12.34 13.94 -13.79
N GLY A 158 12.63 14.72 -12.76
CA GLY A 158 13.57 15.84 -12.82
C GLY A 158 15.03 15.40 -12.74
N ILE A 159 15.89 15.97 -13.59
CA ILE A 159 17.33 15.76 -13.59
C ILE A 159 18.09 17.10 -13.57
N LYS A 160 19.24 17.11 -12.90
CA LYS A 160 20.24 18.19 -12.97
C LYS A 160 21.61 17.58 -13.20
N LYS A 161 22.30 17.99 -14.26
CA LYS A 161 23.64 17.48 -14.58
C LYS A 161 24.66 18.01 -13.55
N PRO A 162 25.74 17.28 -13.25
CA PRO A 162 26.71 17.65 -12.22
C PRO A 162 27.72 18.71 -12.69
N PHE A 163 27.27 19.71 -13.47
CA PHE A 163 28.09 20.82 -13.95
C PHE A 163 27.71 22.13 -13.28
N THR A 164 28.70 22.98 -13.01
CA THR A 164 28.50 24.36 -12.55
C THR A 164 27.59 25.10 -13.54
N ASN A 165 26.61 25.85 -13.02
CA ASN A 165 25.59 26.59 -13.81
C ASN A 165 24.61 25.74 -14.64
N SER A 166 24.47 24.44 -14.38
CA SER A 166 23.41 23.63 -14.99
C SER A 166 22.00 24.01 -14.50
N ILE A 167 21.02 23.95 -15.39
CA ILE A 167 19.59 24.12 -15.09
C ILE A 167 18.93 22.77 -14.78
N LYS A 168 17.84 22.80 -14.01
CA LYS A 168 16.99 21.61 -13.81
C LYS A 168 16.15 21.40 -15.08
N ARG A 169 16.04 20.15 -15.52
CA ARG A 169 15.25 19.73 -16.70
C ARG A 169 14.54 18.41 -16.38
N THR A 170 13.69 17.92 -17.27
CA THR A 170 13.12 16.57 -17.18
C THR A 170 13.98 15.55 -17.91
N VAL A 171 13.82 14.26 -17.59
CA VAL A 171 14.47 13.18 -18.35
C VAL A 171 13.96 13.17 -19.79
N LEU A 172 12.67 13.43 -20.02
CA LEU A 172 12.10 13.56 -21.36
C LEU A 172 12.82 14.64 -22.18
N ASP A 173 13.05 15.82 -21.61
CA ASP A 173 13.73 16.92 -22.33
C ASP A 173 15.14 16.54 -22.77
N CYS A 174 15.85 15.73 -21.98
CA CYS A 174 17.19 15.28 -22.32
C CYS A 174 17.18 14.15 -23.34
N LEU A 175 16.23 13.21 -23.27
CA LEU A 175 16.13 12.11 -24.23
C LEU A 175 15.64 12.58 -25.60
N SER A 176 14.80 13.62 -25.64
CA SER A 176 14.26 14.15 -26.90
C SER A 176 15.29 14.93 -27.74
N GLU A 177 16.50 15.16 -27.23
CA GLU A 177 17.59 15.79 -27.98
C GLU A 177 18.27 14.84 -28.97
N GLU A 178 18.19 13.53 -28.73
CA GLU A 178 18.75 12.49 -29.58
C GLU A 178 17.64 11.58 -30.11
N VAL A 179 17.46 11.52 -31.43
CA VAL A 179 16.47 10.66 -32.08
C VAL A 179 17.20 9.50 -32.76
N SER A 180 16.79 8.28 -32.41
CA SER A 180 17.36 7.05 -32.92
C SER A 180 16.40 6.37 -33.89
N PRO A 181 16.89 5.69 -34.94
CA PRO A 181 16.05 4.82 -35.77
C PRO A 181 15.28 3.78 -34.95
N PHE A 182 15.79 3.39 -33.78
CA PHE A 182 15.13 2.43 -32.89
C PHE A 182 13.88 2.99 -32.18
N ASP A 183 13.68 4.31 -32.18
CA ASP A 183 12.50 4.95 -31.59
C ASP A 183 11.24 4.80 -32.47
N PHE A 184 11.41 4.35 -33.72
CA PHE A 184 10.33 4.18 -34.69
C PHE A 184 9.90 2.72 -34.84
N ILE A 185 8.59 2.48 -34.87
CA ILE A 185 7.99 1.16 -35.10
C ILE A 185 7.90 0.84 -36.61
N GLY A 186 8.02 -0.45 -36.97
CA GLY A 186 7.84 -0.92 -38.36
C GLY A 186 8.92 -0.48 -39.36
N GLY A 187 8.87 -1.01 -40.59
CA GLY A 187 9.79 -0.64 -41.67
C GLY A 187 11.21 -1.23 -41.58
N THR A 188 11.96 -1.05 -42.65
CA THR A 188 13.39 -1.36 -42.79
C THR A 188 14.24 -0.34 -42.04
N PHE A 189 15.48 -0.71 -41.72
CA PHE A 189 16.41 0.21 -41.07
C PHE A 189 16.63 1.50 -41.88
N THR A 190 16.62 1.41 -43.22
CA THR A 190 16.74 2.57 -44.11
C THR A 190 15.57 3.54 -43.96
N GLU A 191 14.34 3.03 -43.88
CA GLU A 191 13.13 3.86 -43.68
C GLU A 191 13.15 4.53 -42.30
N LYS A 192 13.60 3.81 -41.26
CA LYS A 192 13.77 4.36 -39.91
C LYS A 192 14.87 5.42 -39.83
N MET A 193 15.95 5.24 -40.57
CA MET A 193 17.02 6.25 -40.70
C MET A 193 16.51 7.52 -41.37
N GLN A 194 15.65 7.42 -42.37
CA GLN A 194 15.04 8.58 -43.02
C GLN A 194 14.08 9.33 -42.09
N ALA A 195 13.36 8.60 -41.22
CA ALA A 195 12.46 9.20 -40.24
C ALA A 195 13.19 9.89 -39.06
N ALA A 196 14.44 9.50 -38.79
CA ALA A 196 15.25 10.03 -37.70
C ALA A 196 16.04 11.31 -38.04
N VAL A 197 15.97 11.78 -39.29
CA VAL A 197 16.69 12.97 -39.83
C VAL A 197 15.69 14.11 -40.07
#